data_AF-A0A6A2DJ96-F1
#
_entry.id   AF-A0A6A2DJ96-F1
#
_cell.length_a   1.000
_cell.length_b   1.000
_cell.length_c   1.000
_cell.angle_alpha   90.00
_cell.angle_beta   90.00
_cell.angle_gamma   90.00
#
_symmetry.space_group_name_H-M   'P 1'
#
loop_
_entity.id
_entity.type
_entity.pdbx_description
1 polymer ?
#
loop_
_entity_poly.entity_id
_entity_poly.type
_entity_poly.pdbx_seq_one_letter_code
_entity_poly.pdbx_strand_id
1 'polypeptide(L)'
;MKRHFLAIGAITITTLLAGCDFGDLVGQHQSGKKSENSNTQTEQASNNKNSNSNNGHSSNNNESRGRVEDLTQSQKVALAINDPSVSQYVVNASELRNHSFYANYNGGGQRKSIHTYKLEALPKKVEGAPNDMTFYTAKPSKGSFVTLIGIGNEKVLIAGTQSSGTYQQYAHSEAARELDLHELLDKYGESSNYKNLANQIAFTQSQSSNSSESTSDEGTSNNDASNDDKVTRDNVIDKVEAYEGHQLDTDTYTFKEPEQNEDGDWGFSILDKEGNLEGSYIVTSDGEVTKYDENGEEIE
;
A
#
# COMPACT_ATOMS: atom_id res chain seq x y z
N MET A 1 -20.84 36.13 -49.21
CA MET A 1 -20.89 35.20 -50.36
C MET A 1 -19.93 34.05 -50.12
N LYS A 2 -20.32 32.84 -50.53
CA LYS A 2 -19.72 31.50 -50.33
C LYS A 2 -20.14 30.86 -48.99
N ARG A 3 -21.14 29.95 -48.94
CA ARG A 3 -21.17 28.53 -49.38
C ARG A 3 -20.13 27.72 -48.59
N HIS A 4 -20.42 26.61 -47.88
CA HIS A 4 -21.48 25.62 -48.04
C HIS A 4 -21.34 24.48 -46.98
N PHE A 5 -22.46 23.79 -46.73
CA PHE A 5 -22.68 22.36 -46.38
C PHE A 5 -22.27 21.71 -45.03
N LEU A 6 -23.34 21.17 -44.41
CA LEU A 6 -23.46 19.97 -43.56
C LEU A 6 -22.67 18.76 -44.08
N ALA A 7 -22.11 17.97 -43.15
CA ALA A 7 -22.02 16.53 -43.28
C ALA A 7 -22.00 15.87 -41.89
N ILE A 8 -23.14 15.29 -41.50
CA ILE A 8 -23.25 14.27 -40.46
C ILE A 8 -22.65 13.00 -41.07
N GLY A 9 -21.44 12.65 -40.65
CA GLY A 9 -20.78 11.39 -41.01
C GLY A 9 -20.88 10.41 -39.85
N ALA A 10 -21.79 9.46 -39.96
CA ALA A 10 -21.84 8.31 -39.06
C ALA A 10 -20.59 7.46 -39.30
N ILE A 11 -19.69 7.39 -38.32
CA ILE A 11 -18.61 6.41 -38.33
C ILE A 11 -19.20 5.12 -37.78
N THR A 12 -19.62 4.28 -38.70
CA THR A 12 -19.86 2.85 -38.49
C THR A 12 -18.57 2.24 -37.96
N ILE A 13 -18.58 1.80 -36.70
CA ILE A 13 -17.51 1.00 -36.11
C ILE A 13 -17.58 -0.38 -36.76
N THR A 14 -16.85 -0.56 -37.86
CA THR A 14 -16.43 -1.88 -38.31
C THR A 14 -15.26 -2.30 -37.44
N THR A 15 -15.55 -3.17 -36.48
CA THR A 15 -14.54 -3.98 -35.78
C THR A 15 -13.83 -4.86 -36.81
N LEU A 16 -12.68 -4.40 -37.29
CA LEU A 16 -11.69 -5.26 -37.92
C LEU A 16 -10.61 -5.56 -36.87
N LEU A 17 -10.47 -6.84 -36.60
CA LEU A 17 -9.47 -7.43 -35.72
C LEU A 17 -8.06 -7.00 -36.12
N ALA A 18 -7.26 -6.64 -35.12
CA ALA A 18 -5.84 -6.93 -35.10
C ALA A 18 -5.49 -7.28 -33.65
N GLY A 19 -5.59 -8.57 -33.33
CA GLY A 19 -4.80 -9.14 -32.25
C GLY A 19 -3.36 -9.24 -32.74
N CYS A 20 -2.44 -8.60 -32.05
CA CYS A 20 -1.04 -8.97 -32.04
C CYS A 20 -0.74 -9.42 -30.61
N ASP A 21 -0.97 -10.71 -30.44
CA ASP A 21 -0.47 -11.54 -29.35
C ASP A 21 1.02 -11.76 -29.59
N PHE A 22 1.85 -11.49 -28.59
CA PHE A 22 3.26 -11.87 -28.60
C PHE A 22 3.37 -13.14 -27.77
N GLY A 23 3.20 -14.30 -28.42
CA GLY A 23 3.31 -15.59 -27.74
C GLY A 23 2.76 -16.79 -28.49
N ASP A 24 3.27 -17.08 -29.70
CA ASP A 24 3.08 -18.42 -30.28
C ASP A 24 4.26 -19.32 -29.91
N LEU A 25 4.07 -20.23 -28.95
CA LEU A 25 4.40 -21.64 -29.16
C LEU A 25 3.77 -22.58 -28.11
N VAL A 26 3.04 -23.57 -28.62
CA VAL A 26 2.66 -24.87 -28.01
C VAL A 26 1.29 -24.96 -27.31
N GLY A 27 0.33 -25.59 -28.02
CA GLY A 27 -0.45 -26.69 -27.42
C GLY A 27 -1.98 -26.58 -27.33
N GLN A 28 -2.66 -26.66 -28.48
CA GLN A 28 -3.98 -27.28 -28.73
C GLN A 28 -4.69 -28.02 -27.55
N HIS A 29 -5.97 -27.73 -27.27
CA HIS A 29 -7.15 -28.42 -27.85
C HIS A 29 -8.49 -27.92 -27.26
N GLN A 30 -9.53 -27.96 -28.11
CA GLN A 30 -10.87 -27.34 -27.99
C GLN A 30 -11.92 -28.13 -27.18
N SER A 31 -13.03 -27.41 -26.94
CA SER A 31 -14.47 -27.78 -26.92
C SER A 31 -15.12 -27.79 -25.52
N GLY A 32 -16.31 -27.26 -25.26
CA GLY A 32 -17.35 -26.63 -26.09
C GLY A 32 -18.76 -27.08 -25.66
N LYS A 33 -19.66 -26.12 -25.38
CA LYS A 33 -21.15 -26.14 -25.44
C LYS A 33 -22.00 -26.45 -24.17
N LYS A 34 -22.58 -25.36 -23.62
CA LYS A 34 -24.01 -24.94 -23.58
C LYS A 34 -25.15 -25.99 -23.49
N SER A 35 -26.06 -25.81 -22.51
CA SER A 35 -27.52 -25.93 -22.71
C SER A 35 -28.34 -25.19 -21.65
N GLU A 36 -29.39 -24.47 -22.07
CA GLU A 36 -30.51 -23.91 -21.29
C GLU A 36 -31.62 -24.97 -21.11
N ASN A 37 -32.42 -24.92 -20.02
CA ASN A 37 -33.90 -24.77 -20.10
C ASN A 37 -34.63 -24.61 -18.73
N SER A 38 -35.48 -23.57 -18.65
CA SER A 38 -36.85 -23.43 -18.12
C SER A 38 -37.47 -24.23 -16.94
N ASN A 39 -37.90 -23.44 -15.95
CA ASN A 39 -39.30 -23.21 -15.45
C ASN A 39 -40.10 -24.22 -14.58
N THR A 40 -40.42 -23.72 -13.38
CA THR A 40 -41.73 -23.64 -12.68
C THR A 40 -42.42 -24.81 -11.93
N GLN A 41 -42.87 -24.42 -10.72
CA GLN A 41 -44.11 -24.76 -9.96
C GLN A 41 -44.05 -25.70 -8.74
N THR A 42 -44.01 -25.04 -7.57
CA THR A 42 -44.87 -25.17 -6.37
C THR A 42 -45.75 -26.40 -6.18
N GLU A 43 -45.63 -27.03 -5.00
CA GLU A 43 -46.77 -27.43 -4.14
C GLU A 43 -46.42 -27.25 -2.65
N GLN A 44 -47.36 -26.67 -1.89
CA GLN A 44 -47.39 -26.59 -0.43
C GLN A 44 -48.21 -27.76 0.12
N ALA A 45 -47.81 -28.33 1.27
CA ALA A 45 -48.65 -28.44 2.50
C ALA A 45 -48.12 -29.48 3.52
N SER A 46 -47.82 -28.95 4.71
CA SER A 46 -48.31 -29.41 6.03
C SER A 46 -47.80 -30.70 6.69
N ASN A 47 -47.03 -30.44 7.76
CA ASN A 47 -47.12 -31.01 9.11
C ASN A 47 -46.91 -32.52 9.32
N ASN A 48 -45.74 -32.85 9.87
CA ASN A 48 -45.72 -33.70 11.05
C ASN A 48 -44.61 -33.27 12.02
N LYS A 49 -45.01 -32.76 13.20
CA LYS A 49 -44.11 -32.58 14.34
C LYS A 49 -43.75 -33.97 14.83
N ASN A 50 -42.48 -34.36 14.69
CA ASN A 50 -41.90 -35.36 15.55
C ASN A 50 -40.63 -34.79 16.17
N SER A 51 -40.71 -34.51 17.46
CA SER A 51 -39.63 -34.05 18.29
C SER A 51 -38.58 -35.15 18.34
N ASN A 52 -37.44 -34.95 17.68
CA ASN A 52 -36.27 -35.76 17.97
C ASN A 52 -35.08 -34.82 18.18
N SER A 53 -34.50 -34.92 19.38
CA SER A 53 -33.26 -34.30 19.77
C SER A 53 -32.19 -34.62 18.73
N ASN A 54 -31.62 -33.59 18.12
CA ASN A 54 -30.32 -33.68 17.49
C ASN A 54 -29.62 -32.36 17.70
N ASN A 55 -28.41 -32.45 18.27
CA ASN A 55 -27.44 -31.37 18.37
C ASN A 55 -27.35 -30.67 17.01
N GLY A 56 -27.92 -29.47 16.94
CA GLY A 56 -27.62 -28.52 15.88
C GLY A 56 -26.17 -28.09 16.06
N HIS A 57 -25.26 -28.86 15.48
CA HIS A 57 -24.03 -28.29 14.96
C HIS A 57 -24.49 -27.33 13.86
N SER A 58 -24.80 -26.09 14.25
CA SER A 58 -24.85 -24.98 13.32
C SER A 58 -23.45 -24.93 12.74
N SER A 59 -23.29 -25.46 11.54
CA SER A 59 -22.17 -25.14 10.68
C SER A 59 -22.30 -23.66 10.40
N ASN A 60 -21.84 -22.83 11.34
CA ASN A 60 -21.43 -21.50 11.03
C ASN A 60 -20.28 -21.71 10.06
N ASN A 61 -20.59 -21.64 8.77
CA ASN A 61 -19.63 -21.22 7.77
C ASN A 61 -19.29 -19.75 8.07
N ASN A 62 -18.67 -19.51 9.23
CA ASN A 62 -17.81 -18.36 9.39
C ASN A 62 -16.56 -18.79 8.64
N GLU A 63 -16.34 -18.21 7.46
CA GLU A 63 -14.97 -17.94 7.03
C GLU A 63 -14.18 -17.53 8.27
N SER A 64 -13.03 -18.15 8.47
CA SER A 64 -12.19 -17.95 9.65
C SER A 64 -11.91 -16.46 9.84
N ARG A 65 -12.74 -15.77 10.63
CA ARG A 65 -12.45 -14.42 11.12
C ARG A 65 -11.07 -14.53 11.75
N GLY A 66 -10.12 -13.72 11.27
CA GLY A 66 -8.77 -13.74 11.81
C GLY A 66 -8.82 -13.60 13.32
N ARG A 67 -7.87 -14.22 14.02
CA ARG A 67 -7.75 -14.08 15.48
C ARG A 67 -6.68 -13.05 15.79
N VAL A 68 -6.90 -12.25 16.83
CA VAL A 68 -5.93 -11.23 17.27
C VAL A 68 -4.58 -11.88 17.64
N GLU A 69 -4.62 -13.09 18.21
CA GLU A 69 -3.43 -13.85 18.57
C GLU A 69 -2.57 -14.26 17.37
N ASP A 70 -3.17 -14.38 16.17
CA ASP A 70 -2.47 -14.77 14.95
C ASP A 70 -1.86 -13.56 14.21
N LEU A 71 -2.12 -12.33 14.68
CA LEU A 71 -1.65 -11.12 14.05
C LEU A 71 -0.16 -10.87 14.33
N THR A 72 0.59 -10.59 13.27
CA THR A 72 1.96 -10.08 13.39
C THR A 72 1.95 -8.65 13.96
N GLN A 73 3.10 -8.19 14.47
CA GLN A 73 3.23 -6.81 14.95
C GLN A 73 2.91 -5.78 13.85
N SER A 74 3.38 -5.99 12.61
CA SER A 74 3.08 -5.10 11.48
C SER A 74 1.58 -5.08 11.18
N GLN A 75 0.89 -6.24 11.25
CA GLN A 75 -0.54 -6.34 11.05
C GLN A 75 -1.34 -5.60 12.14
N LYS A 76 -0.92 -5.70 13.40
CA LYS A 76 -1.51 -4.93 14.51
C LYS A 76 -1.42 -3.43 14.28
N VAL A 77 -0.26 -2.94 13.84
CA VAL A 77 -0.07 -1.53 13.49
C VAL A 77 -0.92 -1.15 12.27
N ALA A 78 -0.91 -1.96 11.22
CA ALA A 78 -1.70 -1.73 10.01
C ALA A 78 -3.21 -1.58 10.33
N LEU A 79 -3.75 -2.42 11.23
CA LEU A 79 -5.11 -2.28 11.72
C LEU A 79 -5.30 -0.98 12.52
N ALA A 80 -4.38 -0.64 13.43
CA ALA A 80 -4.48 0.55 14.25
C ALA A 80 -4.44 1.86 13.44
N ILE A 81 -3.59 1.96 12.42
CA ILE A 81 -3.47 3.16 11.57
C ILE A 81 -4.63 3.32 10.57
N ASN A 82 -5.54 2.34 10.48
CA ASN A 82 -6.82 2.49 9.77
C ASN A 82 -7.85 3.27 10.60
N ASP A 83 -7.66 3.40 11.93
CA ASP A 83 -8.61 4.14 12.75
C ASP A 83 -8.48 5.67 12.54
N PRO A 84 -9.55 6.38 12.17
CA PRO A 84 -9.46 7.81 11.90
C PRO A 84 -9.08 8.64 13.14
N SER A 85 -9.33 8.12 14.35
CA SER A 85 -9.03 8.83 15.60
C SER A 85 -7.54 9.08 15.83
N VAL A 86 -6.65 8.34 15.14
CA VAL A 86 -5.20 8.49 15.24
C VAL A 86 -4.58 9.29 14.09
N SER A 87 -5.34 9.65 13.05
CA SER A 87 -4.82 10.21 11.80
C SER A 87 -4.04 11.53 11.95
N GLN A 88 -4.22 12.25 13.06
CA GLN A 88 -3.46 13.47 13.36
C GLN A 88 -2.04 13.17 13.87
N TYR A 89 -1.80 11.97 14.42
CA TYR A 89 -0.58 11.62 15.14
C TYR A 89 0.28 10.55 14.45
N VAL A 90 -0.24 9.88 13.42
CA VAL A 90 0.43 8.78 12.71
C VAL A 90 0.18 8.86 11.21
N VAL A 91 1.14 8.44 10.39
CA VAL A 91 0.89 8.20 8.97
C VAL A 91 -0.18 7.12 8.87
N ASN A 92 -1.37 7.50 8.41
CA ASN A 92 -2.53 6.61 8.42
C ASN A 92 -2.49 5.62 7.26
N ALA A 93 -3.39 4.63 7.29
CA ALA A 93 -3.42 3.58 6.28
C ALA A 93 -3.60 4.09 4.85
N SER A 94 -4.42 5.12 4.63
CA SER A 94 -4.65 5.68 3.30
C SER A 94 -3.42 6.43 2.78
N GLU A 95 -2.73 7.17 3.65
CA GLU A 95 -1.51 7.89 3.30
C GLU A 95 -0.36 6.93 2.96
N LEU A 96 -0.19 5.88 3.76
CA LEU A 96 0.83 4.86 3.51
C LEU A 96 0.55 4.12 2.20
N ARG A 97 -0.70 3.67 1.98
CA ARG A 97 -1.12 3.02 0.73
C ARG A 97 -0.97 3.90 -0.51
N ASN A 98 -1.17 5.20 -0.38
CA ASN A 98 -1.03 6.16 -1.48
C ASN A 98 0.41 6.67 -1.64
N HIS A 99 1.35 6.12 -0.88
CA HIS A 99 2.74 6.51 -0.84
C HIS A 99 2.99 8.01 -0.58
N SER A 100 2.04 8.68 0.07
CA SER A 100 2.06 10.13 0.27
C SER A 100 1.30 10.52 1.53
N PHE A 101 1.93 11.32 2.39
CA PHE A 101 1.35 11.81 3.62
C PHE A 101 1.50 13.33 3.74
N TYR A 102 0.59 13.97 4.47
CA TYR A 102 0.72 15.39 4.79
C TYR A 102 1.40 15.56 6.16
N ALA A 103 2.53 16.25 6.16
CA ALA A 103 3.29 16.56 7.36
C ALA A 103 3.13 18.04 7.70
N ASN A 104 2.75 18.36 8.93
CA ASN A 104 2.58 19.72 9.43
C ASN A 104 3.62 20.03 10.52
N TYR A 105 4.70 20.71 10.14
CA TYR A 105 5.78 21.10 11.05
C TYR A 105 5.68 22.58 11.42
N ASN A 106 6.51 23.01 12.38
CA ASN A 106 6.64 24.42 12.74
C ASN A 106 7.16 25.20 11.52
N GLY A 107 6.27 25.91 10.82
CA GLY A 107 6.58 26.61 9.56
C GLY A 107 5.61 26.32 8.41
N GLY A 108 4.67 25.38 8.59
CA GLY A 108 3.65 25.04 7.61
C GLY A 108 3.67 23.56 7.25
N GLY A 109 2.63 23.12 6.53
CA GLY A 109 2.50 21.73 6.13
C GLY A 109 2.81 21.49 4.65
N GLN A 110 3.40 20.33 4.39
CA GLN A 110 3.86 19.87 3.08
C GLN A 110 3.47 18.40 2.86
N ARG A 111 3.22 18.01 1.61
CA ARG A 111 3.11 16.60 1.24
C ARG A 111 4.51 16.00 1.11
N LYS A 112 4.67 14.77 1.57
CA LYS A 112 5.92 14.01 1.51
C LYS A 112 5.62 12.60 1.02
N SER A 113 6.53 12.02 0.26
CA SER A 113 6.45 10.61 -0.13
C SER A 113 6.77 9.69 1.05
N ILE A 114 6.20 8.49 1.03
CA ILE A 114 6.50 7.44 1.99
C ILE A 114 6.24 6.06 1.38
N HIS A 115 7.24 5.19 1.38
CA HIS A 115 7.07 3.80 0.92
C HIS A 115 7.10 2.81 2.06
N THR A 116 7.94 3.07 3.06
CA THR A 116 8.06 2.23 4.24
C THR A 116 7.92 3.08 5.48
N TYR A 117 6.99 2.68 6.34
CA TYR A 117 6.85 3.25 7.67
C TYR A 117 7.73 2.50 8.66
N LYS A 118 8.78 3.17 9.15
CA LYS A 118 9.81 2.56 10.00
C LYS A 118 9.45 2.74 11.48
N LEU A 119 9.39 1.64 12.22
CA LEU A 119 9.16 1.62 13.66
C LEU A 119 10.45 1.19 14.37
N GLU A 120 11.10 2.16 15.01
CA GLU A 120 12.36 1.94 15.73
C GLU A 120 12.07 1.63 17.20
N ALA A 121 12.55 0.50 17.70
CA ALA A 121 12.31 0.11 19.09
C ALA A 121 12.91 1.13 20.08
N LEU A 122 12.21 1.42 21.18
CA LEU A 122 12.79 2.21 22.25
C LEU A 122 13.89 1.41 22.98
N PRO A 123 15.04 2.01 23.30
CA PRO A 123 16.14 1.31 23.97
C PRO A 123 15.82 0.98 25.43
N LYS A 124 14.89 1.72 26.04
CA LYS A 124 14.42 1.51 27.42
C LYS A 124 12.93 1.23 27.40
N LYS A 125 12.50 0.31 28.27
CA LYS A 125 11.07 0.09 28.52
C LYS A 125 10.43 1.38 29.04
N VAL A 126 9.20 1.63 28.61
CA VAL A 126 8.37 2.71 29.15
C VAL A 126 7.92 2.32 30.56
N GLU A 127 8.14 3.20 31.53
CA GLU A 127 7.77 2.97 32.92
C GLU A 127 6.25 2.82 33.06
N GLY A 128 5.81 1.82 33.84
CA GLY A 128 4.39 1.57 34.10
C GLY A 128 3.61 0.96 32.95
N ALA A 129 4.27 0.58 31.85
CA ALA A 129 3.63 -0.09 30.72
C ALA A 129 3.27 -1.56 31.02
N PRO A 130 2.25 -2.12 30.35
CA PRO A 130 1.96 -3.55 30.39
C PRO A 130 3.18 -4.39 29.98
N ASN A 131 3.36 -5.56 30.60
CA ASN A 131 4.54 -6.41 30.39
C ASN A 131 4.65 -6.96 28.96
N ASP A 132 3.52 -7.12 28.28
CA ASP A 132 3.40 -7.60 26.91
C ASP A 132 3.55 -6.49 25.86
N MET A 133 3.65 -5.23 26.28
CA MET A 133 3.69 -4.09 25.37
C MET A 133 5.12 -3.67 25.03
N THR A 134 5.42 -3.60 23.73
CA THR A 134 6.70 -3.08 23.21
C THR A 134 6.49 -1.74 22.53
N PHE A 135 7.40 -0.78 22.76
CA PHE A 135 7.27 0.59 22.28
C PHE A 135 8.24 0.90 21.15
N TYR A 136 7.75 1.67 20.19
CA TYR A 136 8.47 2.09 19.01
C TYR A 136 8.26 3.58 18.75
N THR A 137 9.28 4.26 18.24
CA THR A 137 9.11 5.56 17.59
C THR A 137 8.93 5.34 16.10
N ALA A 138 7.84 5.88 15.54
CA ALA A 138 7.53 5.73 14.13
C ALA A 138 8.09 6.90 13.31
N LYS A 139 8.70 6.59 12.16
CA LYS A 139 9.29 7.55 11.23
C LYS A 139 8.75 7.34 9.82
N PRO A 140 8.37 8.42 9.11
CA PRO A 140 8.45 9.83 9.52
C PRO A 140 7.34 10.26 10.52
N SER A 141 7.58 11.33 11.28
CA SER A 141 6.52 11.97 12.09
C SER A 141 5.68 12.93 11.23
N LYS A 142 4.38 13.02 11.56
CA LYS A 142 3.43 13.92 10.88
C LYS A 142 3.48 15.36 11.34
N GLY A 143 4.19 15.65 12.42
CA GLY A 143 4.38 17.03 12.86
C GLY A 143 5.51 17.19 13.85
N SER A 144 5.50 18.32 14.55
CA SER A 144 6.51 18.72 15.55
C SER A 144 6.36 17.94 16.87
N PHE A 145 6.29 16.61 16.78
CA PHE A 145 6.21 15.63 17.85
C PHE A 145 6.77 14.29 17.37
N VAL A 146 7.09 13.41 18.31
CA VAL A 146 7.42 11.99 18.06
C VAL A 146 6.13 11.19 18.05
N THR A 147 5.91 10.38 17.02
CA THR A 147 4.86 9.38 17.00
C THR A 147 5.34 8.14 17.76
N LEU A 148 4.74 7.88 18.92
CA LEU A 148 5.01 6.73 19.76
C LEU A 148 3.93 5.65 19.51
N ILE A 149 4.35 4.42 19.24
CA ILE A 149 3.47 3.27 19.04
C ILE A 149 3.83 2.19 20.05
N GLY A 150 2.91 1.88 20.97
CA GLY A 150 3.00 0.76 21.90
C GLY A 150 2.15 -0.41 21.41
N ILE A 151 2.77 -1.55 21.13
CA ILE A 151 2.09 -2.73 20.58
C ILE A 151 2.04 -3.82 21.64
N GLY A 152 0.85 -4.18 22.09
CA GLY A 152 0.59 -5.27 23.03
C GLY A 152 -0.09 -6.48 22.38
N ASN A 153 -0.54 -7.41 23.21
CA ASN A 153 -1.28 -8.59 22.75
C ASN A 153 -2.68 -8.23 22.30
N GLU A 154 -3.40 -7.45 23.10
CA GLU A 154 -4.83 -7.12 22.89
C GLU A 154 -5.07 -5.68 22.44
N LYS A 155 -4.08 -4.78 22.60
CA LYS A 155 -4.25 -3.37 22.29
C LYS A 155 -3.01 -2.70 21.70
N VAL A 156 -3.24 -1.59 21.00
CA VAL A 156 -2.21 -0.70 20.47
C VAL A 156 -2.41 0.70 21.01
N LEU A 157 -1.37 1.31 21.57
CA LEU A 157 -1.33 2.73 21.89
C LEU A 157 -0.67 3.48 20.73
N ILE A 158 -1.29 4.56 20.25
CA ILE A 158 -0.66 5.52 19.34
C ILE A 158 -0.72 6.90 19.99
N ALA A 159 0.42 7.57 20.13
CA ALA A 159 0.51 8.87 20.78
C ALA A 159 1.46 9.83 20.04
N GLY A 160 1.10 11.10 19.98
CA GLY A 160 2.04 12.18 19.68
C GLY A 160 2.64 12.74 20.98
N THR A 161 3.96 12.72 21.12
CA THR A 161 4.65 13.26 22.31
C THR A 161 5.85 14.14 21.97
N GLN A 162 6.14 15.12 22.82
CA GLN A 162 7.34 15.97 22.72
C GLN A 162 8.44 15.59 23.72
N SER A 163 8.14 14.70 24.67
CA SER A 163 9.09 14.28 25.71
C SER A 163 8.93 12.80 26.09
N SER A 164 9.95 12.28 26.77
CA SER A 164 9.86 10.99 27.46
C SER A 164 8.87 11.07 28.63
N GLY A 165 8.21 9.96 28.94
CA GLY A 165 7.23 9.87 30.01
C GLY A 165 6.88 8.43 30.36
N THR A 166 5.98 8.28 31.32
CA THR A 166 5.42 6.99 31.73
C THR A 166 4.26 6.60 30.83
N TYR A 167 3.89 5.32 30.87
CA TYR A 167 2.75 4.81 30.12
C TYR A 167 1.44 5.54 30.47
N GLN A 168 1.19 5.81 31.75
CA GLN A 168 -0.01 6.52 32.20
C GLN A 168 -0.04 7.96 31.67
N GLN A 169 1.12 8.62 31.55
CA GLN A 169 1.20 9.96 30.96
C GLN A 169 0.84 9.94 29.47
N TYR A 170 1.28 8.92 28.74
CA TYR A 170 0.92 8.76 27.33
C TYR A 170 -0.54 8.37 27.15
N ALA A 171 -1.03 7.33 27.86
CA ALA A 171 -2.37 6.81 27.71
C ALA A 171 -3.47 7.82 28.10
N HIS A 172 -3.21 8.73 29.03
CA HIS A 172 -4.14 9.79 29.43
C HIS A 172 -3.93 11.12 28.69
N SER A 173 -3.03 11.16 27.70
CA SER A 173 -2.85 12.35 26.87
C SER A 173 -3.99 12.51 25.87
N GLU A 174 -4.46 13.74 25.67
CA GLU A 174 -5.41 14.09 24.59
C GLU A 174 -4.87 13.72 23.20
N ALA A 175 -3.54 13.70 23.05
CA ALA A 175 -2.83 13.34 21.83
C ALA A 175 -2.53 11.84 21.71
N ALA A 176 -3.24 10.99 22.44
CA ALA A 176 -3.08 9.54 22.40
C ALA A 176 -4.41 8.80 22.24
N ARG A 177 -4.35 7.60 21.65
CA ARG A 177 -5.47 6.66 21.58
C ARG A 177 -4.97 5.28 21.95
N GLU A 178 -5.70 4.62 22.84
CA GLU A 178 -5.60 3.18 23.05
C GLU A 178 -6.69 2.51 22.22
N LEU A 179 -6.28 1.58 21.36
CA LEU A 179 -7.16 0.91 20.42
C LEU A 179 -7.16 -0.60 20.73
N ASP A 180 -8.35 -1.17 20.86
CA ASP A 180 -8.56 -2.60 21.06
C ASP A 180 -8.42 -3.37 19.74
N LEU A 181 -7.57 -4.40 19.70
CA LEU A 181 -7.29 -5.14 18.48
C LEU A 181 -8.45 -6.02 18.02
N HIS A 182 -9.33 -6.46 18.92
CA HIS A 182 -10.53 -7.21 18.53
C HIS A 182 -11.50 -6.26 17.82
N GLU A 183 -11.73 -5.07 18.38
CA GLU A 183 -12.59 -4.05 17.74
C GLU A 183 -12.03 -3.61 16.37
N LEU A 184 -10.71 -3.39 16.29
CA LEU A 184 -10.05 -3.05 15.03
C LEU A 184 -10.16 -4.17 14.00
N LEU A 185 -10.00 -5.43 14.42
CA LEU A 185 -10.10 -6.58 13.52
C LEU A 185 -11.52 -6.80 13.03
N ASP A 186 -12.53 -6.59 13.87
CA ASP A 186 -13.94 -6.63 13.48
C ASP A 186 -14.29 -5.50 12.50
N LYS A 187 -13.76 -4.29 12.72
CA LYS A 187 -14.05 -3.12 11.87
C LYS A 187 -13.29 -3.15 10.54
N TYR A 188 -12.02 -3.56 10.56
CA TYR A 188 -11.10 -3.40 9.44
C TYR A 188 -10.58 -4.72 8.85
N GLY A 189 -10.79 -5.86 9.51
CA GLY A 189 -10.16 -7.13 9.13
C GLY A 189 -10.52 -7.63 7.73
N GLU A 190 -11.73 -7.37 7.27
CA GLU A 190 -12.20 -7.79 5.93
C GLU A 190 -11.97 -6.70 4.87
N SER A 191 -12.06 -5.42 5.24
CA SER A 191 -12.20 -4.31 4.30
C SER A 191 -10.92 -3.48 4.06
N SER A 192 -9.94 -3.55 4.98
CA SER A 192 -8.79 -2.62 4.96
C SER A 192 -7.57 -3.12 4.18
N ASN A 193 -7.56 -4.38 3.75
CA ASN A 193 -6.37 -5.05 3.21
C ASN A 193 -5.13 -4.86 4.11
N TYR A 194 -5.32 -4.85 5.44
CA TYR A 194 -4.26 -4.59 6.42
C TYR A 194 -3.07 -5.55 6.28
N LYS A 195 -3.31 -6.76 5.78
CA LYS A 195 -2.25 -7.77 5.54
C LYS A 195 -1.25 -7.30 4.48
N ASN A 196 -1.73 -6.70 3.38
CA ASN A 196 -0.85 -6.15 2.37
C ASN A 196 -0.18 -4.86 2.87
N LEU A 197 -0.95 -3.98 3.51
CA LEU A 197 -0.42 -2.73 4.08
C LEU A 197 0.69 -2.98 5.12
N ALA A 198 0.60 -4.07 5.88
CA ALA A 198 1.60 -4.47 6.85
C ALA A 198 3.00 -4.68 6.24
N ASN A 199 3.10 -5.01 4.94
CA ASN A 199 4.37 -5.16 4.24
C ASN A 199 5.12 -3.82 4.09
N GLN A 200 4.41 -2.69 4.18
CA GLN A 200 5.00 -1.35 4.17
C GLN A 200 5.43 -0.90 5.58
N ILE A 201 5.33 -1.75 6.60
CA ILE A 201 5.69 -1.43 7.99
C ILE A 201 6.90 -2.27 8.39
N ALA A 202 8.03 -1.60 8.59
CA ALA A 202 9.30 -2.23 8.92
C ALA A 202 9.72 -1.91 10.36
N PHE A 203 10.18 -2.93 11.07
CA PHE A 203 10.73 -2.78 12.42
C PHE A 203 12.25 -2.72 12.37
N THR A 204 12.84 -1.75 13.07
CA THR A 204 14.29 -1.66 13.22
C THR A 204 14.69 -1.70 14.69
N GLN A 205 15.84 -2.31 14.95
CA GLN A 205 16.41 -2.34 16.29
C GLN A 205 17.01 -0.97 16.62
N SER A 206 16.86 -0.52 17.86
CA SER A 206 17.54 0.69 18.34
C SER A 206 19.05 0.50 18.20
N GLN A 207 19.71 1.28 17.33
CA GLN A 207 21.16 1.41 17.41
C GLN A 207 21.47 2.18 18.70
N SER A 208 21.98 1.47 19.69
CA SER A 208 22.47 2.07 20.94
C SER A 208 23.74 2.85 20.63
N SER A 209 23.62 4.10 20.19
CA SER A 209 24.73 5.03 20.07
C SER A 209 25.17 5.46 21.47
N ASN A 210 26.23 4.85 21.99
CA ASN A 210 26.94 5.36 23.15
C ASN A 210 27.97 6.41 22.72
N SER A 211 27.91 7.54 23.41
CA SER A 211 28.96 8.55 23.67
C SER A 211 29.24 9.66 22.64
N SER A 212 28.72 10.84 23.01
CA SER A 212 29.31 12.19 23.01
C SER A 212 30.70 12.41 22.41
N GLU A 213 30.83 13.44 21.57
CA GLU A 213 31.42 14.74 21.95
C GLU A 213 31.19 15.77 20.82
N SER A 214 30.94 17.02 21.17
CA SER A 214 30.75 18.14 20.25
C SER A 214 32.07 18.58 19.60
N THR A 215 32.08 18.75 18.28
CA THR A 215 32.85 19.84 17.62
C THR A 215 32.13 20.27 16.34
N SER A 216 31.72 21.53 16.33
CA SER A 216 31.39 22.30 15.13
C SER A 216 32.60 22.41 14.21
N ASP A 217 32.43 22.12 12.91
CA ASP A 217 32.86 23.03 11.84
C ASP A 217 32.28 22.63 10.48
N GLU A 218 32.16 23.65 9.62
CA GLU A 218 31.75 23.60 8.21
C GLU A 218 32.49 22.55 7.38
N GLY A 219 31.79 21.95 6.42
CA GLY A 219 32.43 21.15 5.38
C GLY A 219 31.45 20.40 4.52
N THR A 220 31.20 20.92 3.32
CA THR A 220 30.65 20.20 2.17
C THR A 220 31.25 18.79 2.06
N SER A 221 30.40 17.77 2.05
CA SER A 221 30.64 16.57 1.24
C SER A 221 29.35 15.82 0.98
N ASN A 222 29.12 15.64 -0.32
CA ASN A 222 28.20 14.70 -0.91
C ASN A 222 28.37 13.33 -0.25
N ASN A 223 27.26 12.74 0.19
CA ASN A 223 27.15 11.29 0.25
C ASN A 223 25.97 10.93 -0.66
N ASP A 224 26.33 10.85 -1.94
CA ASP A 224 25.80 9.88 -2.88
C ASP A 224 25.75 8.51 -2.18
N ALA A 225 24.60 8.18 -1.61
CA ALA A 225 24.31 6.84 -1.19
C ALA A 225 23.65 6.18 -2.40
N SER A 226 24.50 5.65 -3.29
CA SER A 226 24.08 4.68 -4.29
C SER A 226 23.35 3.56 -3.55
N ASN A 227 22.02 3.60 -3.60
CA ASN A 227 21.18 2.51 -3.13
C ASN A 227 21.38 1.37 -4.13
N ASP A 228 22.32 0.49 -3.80
CA ASP A 228 22.47 -0.87 -4.34
C ASP A 228 21.28 -1.75 -3.93
N ASP A 229 20.08 -1.20 -4.10
CA ASP A 229 18.80 -1.86 -3.92
C ASP A 229 18.42 -2.41 -5.30
N LYS A 230 18.62 -3.72 -5.47
CA LYS A 230 18.19 -4.49 -6.65
C LYS A 230 16.80 -4.03 -7.12
N VAL A 231 16.64 -3.81 -8.41
CA VAL A 231 15.36 -3.39 -8.97
C VAL A 231 14.32 -4.51 -8.84
N THR A 232 13.13 -4.14 -8.36
CA THR A 232 11.98 -5.01 -8.11
C THR A 232 10.73 -4.37 -8.71
N ARG A 233 9.66 -5.17 -8.86
CA ARG A 233 8.34 -4.69 -9.29
C ARG A 233 7.88 -3.47 -8.51
N ASP A 234 8.18 -3.43 -7.22
CA ASP A 234 7.67 -2.42 -6.30
C ASP A 234 8.45 -1.10 -6.37
N ASN A 235 9.71 -1.11 -6.83
CA ASN A 235 10.58 0.07 -6.87
C ASN A 235 10.89 0.58 -8.30
N VAL A 236 10.51 -0.16 -9.36
CA VAL A 236 10.82 0.22 -10.74
C VAL A 236 10.22 1.58 -11.12
N ILE A 237 9.00 1.88 -10.69
CA ILE A 237 8.36 3.18 -10.95
C ILE A 237 9.09 4.28 -10.18
N ASP A 238 9.50 4.03 -8.94
CA ASP A 238 10.24 5.01 -8.14
C ASP A 238 11.59 5.37 -8.81
N LYS A 239 12.26 4.38 -9.41
CA LYS A 239 13.51 4.61 -10.16
C LYS A 239 13.26 5.53 -11.36
N VAL A 240 12.17 5.31 -12.10
CA VAL A 240 11.80 6.17 -13.24
C VAL A 240 11.39 7.57 -12.78
N GLU A 241 10.56 7.70 -11.74
CA GLU A 241 10.17 9.03 -11.22
C GLU A 241 11.37 9.81 -10.66
N ALA A 242 12.35 9.12 -10.07
CA ALA A 242 13.61 9.72 -9.66
C ALA A 242 14.45 10.19 -10.86
N TYR A 243 14.49 9.42 -11.94
CA TYR A 243 15.16 9.78 -13.20
C TYR A 243 14.49 11.01 -13.86
N GLU A 244 13.17 11.03 -13.95
CA GLU A 244 12.40 12.16 -14.49
C GLU A 244 12.42 13.40 -13.58
N GLY A 245 12.73 13.22 -12.29
CA GLY A 245 12.70 14.28 -11.28
C GLY A 245 11.28 14.74 -10.91
N HIS A 246 10.25 14.03 -11.37
CA HIS A 246 8.83 14.28 -11.09
C HIS A 246 8.02 12.99 -11.18
N GLN A 247 6.79 13.02 -10.65
CA GLN A 247 5.88 11.88 -10.75
C GLN A 247 5.41 11.69 -12.19
N LEU A 248 5.19 10.43 -12.59
CA LEU A 248 4.72 10.11 -13.92
C LEU A 248 3.36 10.77 -14.19
N ASP A 249 3.23 11.45 -15.32
CA ASP A 249 2.02 12.17 -15.70
C ASP A 249 0.90 11.20 -16.14
N THR A 250 0.12 10.73 -15.16
CA THR A 250 -1.04 9.88 -15.38
C THR A 250 -2.27 10.62 -15.89
N ASP A 251 -2.25 11.96 -15.90
CA ASP A 251 -3.35 12.76 -16.43
C ASP A 251 -3.29 12.81 -17.96
N THR A 252 -2.07 12.88 -18.51
CA THR A 252 -1.82 12.88 -19.96
C THR A 252 -1.65 11.47 -20.52
N TYR A 253 -0.96 10.58 -19.80
CA TYR A 253 -0.58 9.26 -20.32
C TYR A 253 -1.21 8.09 -19.55
N THR A 254 -1.06 6.89 -20.09
CA THR A 254 -1.37 5.62 -19.47
C THR A 254 -0.11 4.77 -19.49
N PHE A 255 0.32 4.27 -18.33
CA PHE A 255 1.50 3.44 -18.21
C PHE A 255 1.10 1.98 -18.10
N LYS A 256 1.70 1.11 -18.93
CA LYS A 256 1.52 -0.34 -18.78
C LYS A 256 2.18 -0.83 -17.51
N GLU A 257 1.72 -1.98 -17.04
CA GLU A 257 2.34 -2.69 -15.93
C GLU A 257 3.80 -3.05 -16.27
N PRO A 258 4.77 -2.77 -15.37
CA PRO A 258 6.16 -3.16 -15.60
C PRO A 258 6.35 -4.68 -15.66
N GLU A 259 7.18 -5.14 -16.58
CA GLU A 259 7.50 -6.57 -16.76
C GLU A 259 9.01 -6.78 -16.67
N GLN A 260 9.43 -7.90 -16.08
CA GLN A 260 10.83 -8.26 -15.95
C GLN A 260 11.25 -9.20 -17.10
N ASN A 261 12.37 -8.91 -17.75
CA ASN A 261 12.94 -9.76 -18.80
C ASN A 261 13.84 -10.88 -18.22
N GLU A 262 14.37 -11.74 -19.09
CA GLU A 262 15.26 -12.85 -18.67
C GLU A 262 16.59 -12.37 -18.06
N ASP A 263 17.05 -11.18 -18.43
CA ASP A 263 18.28 -10.56 -17.94
C ASP A 263 18.10 -9.87 -16.58
N GLY A 264 16.85 -9.78 -16.10
CA GLY A 264 16.49 -9.20 -14.80
C GLY A 264 16.16 -7.71 -14.83
N ASP A 265 16.18 -7.09 -16.01
CA ASP A 265 15.79 -5.71 -16.23
C ASP A 265 14.26 -5.58 -16.30
N TRP A 266 13.76 -4.40 -15.94
CA TRP A 266 12.34 -4.11 -15.94
C TRP A 266 11.99 -3.12 -17.04
N GLY A 267 10.86 -3.31 -17.71
CA GLY A 267 10.39 -2.37 -18.72
C GLY A 267 8.88 -2.15 -18.70
N PHE A 268 8.44 -0.96 -19.14
CA PHE A 268 7.03 -0.64 -19.36
C PHE A 268 6.84 0.40 -20.46
N SER A 269 5.68 0.35 -21.12
CA SER A 269 5.30 1.29 -22.17
C SER A 269 4.48 2.47 -21.64
N ILE A 270 4.68 3.62 -22.27
CA ILE A 270 3.89 4.84 -22.13
C ILE A 270 2.93 4.90 -23.30
N LEU A 271 1.64 5.03 -23.02
CA LEU A 271 0.60 5.18 -24.02
C LEU A 271 -0.09 6.53 -23.85
N ASP A 272 -0.59 7.12 -24.94
CA ASP A 272 -1.55 8.22 -24.86
C ASP A 272 -2.93 7.73 -24.34
N LYS A 273 -3.90 8.64 -24.20
CA LYS A 273 -5.28 8.29 -23.79
C LYS A 273 -6.06 7.52 -24.86
N GLU A 274 -5.56 7.48 -26.07
CA GLU A 274 -6.15 6.80 -27.22
C GLU A 274 -5.57 5.38 -27.37
N GLY A 275 -4.52 5.06 -26.62
CA GLY A 275 -3.83 3.77 -26.58
C GLY A 275 -2.65 3.65 -27.54
N ASN A 276 -2.20 4.74 -28.16
CA ASN A 276 -1.03 4.77 -29.03
C ASN A 276 0.26 4.79 -28.21
N LEU A 277 1.32 4.15 -28.72
CA LEU A 277 2.63 4.11 -28.06
C LEU A 277 3.31 5.48 -28.18
N GLU A 278 3.64 6.07 -27.05
CA GLU A 278 4.35 7.36 -26.95
C GLU A 278 5.81 7.18 -26.51
N GLY A 279 6.13 6.03 -25.91
CA GLY A 279 7.50 5.72 -25.48
C GLY A 279 7.57 4.52 -24.55
N SER A 280 8.75 4.29 -23.98
CA SER A 280 8.94 3.25 -22.97
C SER A 280 10.13 3.55 -22.07
N TYR A 281 10.18 2.86 -20.93
CA TYR A 281 11.33 2.84 -20.04
C TYR A 281 11.91 1.44 -19.96
N ILE A 282 13.24 1.36 -19.84
CA ILE A 282 13.97 0.20 -19.37
C ILE A 282 14.73 0.63 -18.12
N VAL A 283 14.65 -0.20 -17.07
CA VAL A 283 15.38 -0.03 -15.83
C VAL A 283 16.24 -1.27 -15.64
N THR A 284 17.56 -1.10 -15.67
CA THR A 284 18.49 -2.23 -15.50
C THR A 284 18.37 -2.81 -14.10
N SER A 285 18.79 -4.07 -13.92
CA SER A 285 18.78 -4.71 -12.59
C SER A 285 19.55 -3.93 -11.51
N ASP A 286 20.53 -3.13 -11.92
CA ASP A 286 21.35 -2.23 -11.09
C ASP A 286 20.72 -0.84 -10.88
N GLY A 287 19.61 -0.54 -11.57
CA GLY A 287 18.81 0.68 -11.36
C GLY A 287 19.14 1.85 -12.28
N GLU A 288 19.87 1.64 -13.37
CA GLU A 288 20.01 2.63 -14.43
C GLU A 288 18.73 2.71 -15.26
N VAL A 289 18.25 3.91 -15.56
CA VAL A 289 17.00 4.14 -16.30
C VAL A 289 17.34 4.67 -17.69
N THR A 290 16.73 4.08 -18.71
CA THR A 290 16.80 4.52 -20.09
C THR A 290 15.39 4.74 -20.62
N LYS A 291 15.18 5.89 -21.29
CA LYS A 291 13.90 6.26 -21.90
C LYS A 291 13.99 6.12 -23.42
N TYR A 292 12.90 5.68 -24.04
CA TYR A 292 12.77 5.52 -25.48
C TYR A 292 11.54 6.26 -26.00
N ASP A 293 11.64 6.81 -27.21
CA ASP A 293 10.54 7.42 -27.93
C ASP A 293 9.57 6.39 -28.55
N GLU A 294 8.55 6.87 -29.27
CA GLU A 294 7.57 6.06 -30.00
C GLU A 294 8.17 5.10 -31.05
N ASN A 295 9.38 5.40 -31.53
CA ASN A 295 10.09 4.62 -32.55
C ASN A 295 11.09 3.62 -31.93
N GLY A 296 11.29 3.67 -30.61
CA GLY A 296 12.28 2.89 -29.89
C GLY A 296 13.70 3.47 -29.96
N GLU A 297 13.83 4.76 -30.29
CA GLU A 297 15.09 5.48 -30.20
C GLU A 297 15.30 6.01 -28.77
N GLU A 298 16.52 5.84 -28.25
CA GLU A 298 16.88 6.31 -26.91
C GLU A 298 16.87 7.85 -26.86
N ILE A 299 16.30 8.39 -25.78
CA ILE A 299 16.18 9.82 -25.53
C ILE A 299 16.65 10.17 -24.11
N GLU A 300 17.31 11.32 -23.97
CA GLU A 300 17.78 11.88 -22.69
C GLU A 300 16.76 12.81 -22.03
#